data_AF-A0A2M7A457-F1
#
_entry.id   AF-A0A2M7A457-F1
#
_cell.length_a   1.000
_cell.length_b   1.000
_cell.length_c   1.000
_cell.angle_alpha   90.00
_cell.angle_beta   90.00
_cell.angle_gamma   90.00
#
_symmetry.space_group_name_H-M   'P 1'
#
loop_
_entity.id
_entity.type
_entity.pdbx_description
1 polymer ?
#
loop_
_entity_poly.entity_id
_entity_poly.type
_entity_poly.pdbx_seq_one_letter_code
_entity_poly.pdbx_strand_id
1 'polypeptide(L)'
;MTEEILTIPIISVDERESFLIDINRRGRIGLTRCTYQERYQGIIILVRLDIDGQPHTNPEVPSVPIPYLAPYNGQTIQCPHLHLYVEGFMDRWAMPIPSDRFPNIRDLYKTLEDFFRYCNIIEPPIIQRRLLI
;
A
#
# COMPACT_ATOMS: atom_id res chain seq x y z
N MET A 1 -22.36 5.47 3.14
CA MET A 1 -21.19 6.37 3.00
C MET A 1 -20.34 5.80 1.90
N THR A 2 -20.24 6.48 0.78
CA THR A 2 -19.48 6.04 -0.39
C THR A 2 -17.99 6.14 -0.08
N GLU A 3 -17.26 5.04 -0.27
CA GLU A 3 -15.80 5.07 -0.29
C GLU A 3 -15.40 5.87 -1.54
N GLU A 4 -14.63 6.95 -1.35
CA GLU A 4 -14.05 7.66 -2.48
C GLU A 4 -12.78 6.93 -2.87
N ILE A 5 -12.87 6.19 -3.97
CA ILE A 5 -11.73 5.49 -4.57
C ILE A 5 -11.32 6.27 -5.80
N LEU A 6 -10.12 6.85 -5.77
CA LEU A 6 -9.46 7.36 -6.96
C LEU A 6 -8.54 6.26 -7.50
N THR A 7 -8.79 5.80 -8.72
CA THR A 7 -7.95 4.82 -9.42
C THR A 7 -7.20 5.52 -10.54
N ILE A 8 -5.88 5.32 -10.59
CA ILE A 8 -4.99 5.94 -11.56
C ILE A 8 -4.32 4.84 -12.39
N PRO A 9 -4.49 4.81 -13.71
CA PRO A 9 -3.75 3.90 -14.58
C PRO A 9 -2.29 4.36 -14.72
N ILE A 10 -1.37 3.42 -14.61
CA ILE A 10 0.07 3.61 -14.80
C ILE A 10 0.57 2.58 -15.81
N ILE A 11 1.55 2.95 -16.63
CA ILE A 11 2.20 2.07 -17.59
C ILE A 11 3.70 2.00 -17.30
N SER A 12 4.28 0.82 -17.51
CA SER A 12 5.73 0.61 -17.48
C SER A 12 6.46 1.42 -18.56
N VAL A 13 7.73 1.71 -18.31
CA VAL A 13 8.58 2.50 -19.22
C VAL A 13 8.75 1.86 -20.60
N ASP A 14 8.75 0.53 -20.67
CA ASP A 14 8.82 -0.22 -21.92
C ASP A 14 7.43 -0.49 -22.55
N GLU A 15 6.39 0.08 -21.97
CA GLU A 15 4.98 0.01 -22.40
C GLU A 15 4.37 -1.40 -22.41
N ARG A 16 5.00 -2.39 -21.77
CA ARG A 16 4.55 -3.80 -21.82
C ARG A 16 3.53 -4.14 -20.76
N GLU A 17 3.72 -3.58 -19.58
CA GLU A 17 2.91 -3.84 -18.40
C GLU A 17 2.12 -2.60 -17.98
N SER A 18 0.89 -2.84 -17.52
CA SER A 18 0.01 -1.80 -16.96
C SER A 18 -0.34 -2.12 -15.52
N PHE A 19 -0.48 -1.06 -14.74
CA PHE A 19 -0.74 -1.10 -13.31
C PHE A 19 -1.86 -0.12 -12.97
N LEU A 20 -2.46 -0.31 -11.80
CA LEU A 20 -3.42 0.62 -11.22
C LEU A 20 -2.94 1.05 -9.84
N ILE A 21 -2.95 2.35 -9.57
CA ILE A 21 -2.80 2.87 -8.23
C ILE A 21 -4.15 3.30 -7.71
N ASP A 22 -4.60 2.70 -6.60
CA ASP A 22 -5.82 3.15 -5.92
C ASP A 22 -5.48 3.95 -4.67
N ILE A 23 -6.26 5.00 -4.47
CA ILE A 23 -6.24 5.86 -3.30
C ILE A 23 -7.64 5.79 -2.71
N ASN A 24 -7.78 5.09 -1.59
CA ASN A 24 -9.06 4.95 -0.89
C ASN A 24 -9.03 5.82 0.38
N ARG A 25 -9.89 6.85 0.41
CA ARG A 25 -10.16 7.63 1.62
C ARG A 25 -11.54 7.27 2.17
N ARG A 26 -11.58 6.87 3.43
CA ARG A 26 -12.82 6.45 4.10
C ARG A 26 -13.41 7.54 4.99
N GLY A 27 -14.03 8.55 4.38
CA GLY A 27 -15.05 9.42 4.99
C GLY A 27 -14.62 10.32 6.18
N ARG A 28 -15.49 11.30 6.49
CA ARG A 28 -15.28 12.43 7.42
C ARG A 28 -14.87 12.11 8.88
N ILE A 29 -15.00 10.87 9.35
CA ILE A 29 -14.82 10.51 10.77
C ILE A 29 -13.38 10.04 11.07
N GLY A 30 -12.65 9.55 10.07
CA GLY A 30 -11.24 9.17 10.19
C GLY A 30 -10.38 10.02 9.26
N LEU A 31 -10.11 11.27 9.65
CA LEU A 31 -9.38 12.26 8.82
C LEU A 31 -8.03 11.74 8.29
N THR A 32 -7.40 10.84 9.03
CA THR A 32 -6.09 10.27 8.74
C THR A 32 -6.15 8.86 8.14
N ARG A 33 -7.33 8.22 8.06
CA ARG A 33 -7.46 6.87 7.51
C ARG A 33 -7.36 6.88 5.99
N CYS A 34 -6.41 6.13 5.46
CA CYS A 34 -6.21 6.00 4.02
C CYS A 34 -5.59 4.65 3.68
N THR A 35 -5.96 4.11 2.52
CA THR A 35 -5.30 2.96 1.90
C THR A 35 -4.77 3.36 0.55
N TYR A 36 -3.50 3.04 0.29
CA TYR A 36 -2.87 3.13 -1.04
C TYR A 36 -2.56 1.73 -1.51
N GLN A 37 -2.82 1.41 -2.78
CA GLN A 37 -2.49 0.10 -3.33
C GLN A 37 -2.02 0.20 -4.77
N GLU A 38 -1.06 -0.65 -5.12
CA GLU A 38 -0.64 -0.90 -6.49
C GLU A 38 -1.16 -2.26 -6.92
N ARG A 39 -1.82 -2.31 -8.08
CA ARG A 39 -2.37 -3.53 -8.66
C ARG A 39 -1.79 -3.82 -10.04
N TYR A 40 -1.53 -5.10 -10.27
CA TYR A 40 -1.22 -5.68 -11.56
C TYR A 40 -2.41 -6.48 -12.12
N GLN A 41 -2.57 -6.52 -13.45
CA GLN A 41 -3.67 -7.21 -14.14
C GLN A 41 -5.07 -6.87 -13.60
N GLY A 42 -5.23 -5.66 -13.07
CA GLY A 42 -6.49 -5.17 -12.51
C GLY A 42 -6.94 -5.85 -11.21
N ILE A 43 -6.31 -6.91 -10.71
CA ILE A 43 -6.78 -7.61 -9.49
C ILE A 43 -5.67 -7.97 -8.51
N ILE A 44 -4.43 -8.13 -8.97
CA ILE A 44 -3.32 -8.62 -8.14
C ILE A 44 -2.74 -7.43 -7.39
N ILE A 45 -2.96 -7.35 -6.08
CA ILE A 45 -2.32 -6.34 -5.23
C ILE A 45 -0.84 -6.70 -5.09
N LEU A 46 0.04 -5.87 -5.65
CA LEU A 46 1.49 -6.00 -5.52
C LEU A 46 1.96 -5.46 -4.17
N VAL A 47 1.44 -4.29 -3.80
CA VAL A 47 1.76 -3.59 -2.56
C VAL A 47 0.50 -2.87 -2.09
N ARG A 48 0.23 -2.91 -0.78
CA ARG A 48 -0.82 -2.10 -0.16
C ARG A 48 -0.34 -1.49 1.15
N LEU A 49 -0.50 -0.18 1.29
CA LEU A 49 -0.20 0.56 2.51
C LEU A 49 -1.51 0.95 3.19
N ASP A 50 -1.67 0.55 4.45
CA ASP A 50 -2.80 0.97 5.30
C ASP A 50 -2.33 1.96 6.36
N ILE A 51 -3.04 3.09 6.47
CA ILE A 51 -2.89 4.13 7.50
C ILE A 51 -4.18 4.20 8.31
N ASP A 52 -4.07 4.12 9.64
CA ASP A 52 -5.18 4.06 10.60
C ASP A 52 -6.27 3.01 10.23
N GLY A 53 -5.81 1.89 9.69
CA GLY A 53 -6.55 0.67 9.43
C GLY A 53 -6.58 -0.29 10.62
N GLN A 54 -7.20 -1.45 10.44
CA GLN A 54 -7.21 -2.53 11.43
C GLN A 54 -5.87 -3.27 11.42
N PRO A 55 -5.41 -3.84 12.55
CA PRO A 55 -4.25 -4.73 12.55
C PRO A 55 -4.43 -5.91 11.59
N HIS A 56 -3.33 -6.44 11.06
CA HIS A 56 -3.32 -7.58 10.14
C HIS A 56 -2.57 -8.76 10.73
N THR A 57 -3.15 -9.96 10.72
CA THR A 57 -2.47 -11.19 11.17
C THR A 57 -1.88 -11.93 9.98
N ASN A 58 -0.55 -12.06 9.98
CA ASN A 58 0.18 -12.82 8.97
C ASN A 58 -0.09 -14.33 9.08
N PRO A 59 0.00 -15.07 7.97
CA PRO A 59 -0.04 -16.52 8.02
C PRO A 59 1.13 -17.06 8.86
N GLU A 60 0.88 -18.19 9.52
CA GLU A 60 1.92 -18.98 10.18
C GLU A 60 2.29 -20.15 9.27
N VAL A 61 3.55 -20.20 8.83
CA VAL A 61 4.04 -21.22 7.89
C VAL A 61 5.33 -21.86 8.40
N PRO A 62 5.61 -23.14 8.06
CA PRO A 62 6.85 -23.80 8.48
C PRO A 62 8.12 -23.19 7.87
N SER A 63 8.02 -22.62 6.66
CA SER A 63 9.12 -21.97 5.97
C SER A 63 8.62 -20.68 5.32
N VAL A 64 9.21 -19.55 5.69
CA VAL A 64 8.82 -18.25 5.17
C VAL A 64 9.44 -18.05 3.77
N PRO A 65 8.64 -17.73 2.74
CA PRO A 65 9.11 -17.65 1.35
C PRO A 65 10.09 -16.49 1.11
N ILE A 66 10.02 -15.44 1.92
CA ILE A 66 10.86 -14.25 1.80
C ILE A 66 11.63 -14.03 3.12
N PRO A 67 12.97 -14.10 3.14
CA PRO A 67 13.74 -14.08 4.38
C PRO A 67 13.49 -12.86 5.29
N TYR A 68 13.30 -11.67 4.72
CA TYR A 68 13.04 -10.47 5.52
C TYR A 68 11.65 -10.46 6.18
N LEU A 69 10.73 -11.34 5.76
CA LEU A 69 9.42 -11.53 6.40
C LEU A 69 9.47 -12.55 7.55
N ALA A 70 10.57 -13.27 7.73
CA ALA A 70 10.71 -14.28 8.77
C ALA A 70 10.36 -13.78 10.19
N PRO A 71 10.74 -12.55 10.59
CA PRO A 71 10.37 -12.02 11.90
C PRO A 71 8.86 -11.87 12.11
N TYR A 72 8.06 -11.86 11.04
CA TYR A 72 6.63 -11.56 11.08
C TYR A 72 5.73 -12.80 10.88
N ASN A 73 6.30 -14.00 10.84
CA ASN A 73 5.55 -15.25 10.69
C ASN A 73 4.55 -15.45 11.84
N GLY A 74 3.26 -15.62 11.52
CA GLY A 74 2.18 -15.76 12.50
C GLY A 74 1.90 -14.51 13.37
N GLN A 75 2.59 -13.38 13.12
CA GLN A 75 2.43 -12.18 13.94
C GLN A 75 1.24 -11.31 13.49
N THR A 76 0.62 -10.64 14.47
CA THR A 76 -0.31 -9.54 14.20
C THR A 76 0.44 -8.22 14.10
N ILE A 77 0.43 -7.63 12.92
CA ILE A 77 1.07 -6.37 12.59
C ILE A 77 0.11 -5.21 12.84
N GLN A 78 0.52 -4.28 13.68
CA GLN A 78 -0.25 -3.06 13.97
C GLN A 78 -0.15 -2.06 12.82
N CYS A 79 -1.17 -1.21 12.66
CA CYS A 79 -1.17 -0.14 11.68
C CYS A 79 -0.33 1.06 12.17
N PRO A 80 0.41 1.79 11.31
CA PRO A 80 0.54 1.61 9.86
C PRO A 80 1.38 0.40 9.46
N HIS A 81 0.92 -0.34 8.46
CA HIS A 81 1.61 -1.52 7.93
C HIS A 81 1.48 -1.62 6.41
N LEU A 82 2.43 -2.36 5.84
CA LEU A 82 2.57 -2.56 4.41
C LEU A 82 2.34 -4.03 4.08
N HIS A 83 1.30 -4.30 3.30
CA HIS A 83 1.05 -5.58 2.65
C HIS A 83 1.91 -5.72 1.41
N LEU A 84 2.41 -6.94 1.17
CA LEU A 84 3.24 -7.29 0.03
C LEU A 84 2.67 -8.53 -0.66
N TYR A 85 2.72 -8.53 -1.98
CA TYR A 85 2.52 -9.74 -2.75
C TYR A 85 3.61 -10.76 -2.43
N VAL A 86 3.18 -11.95 -2.05
CA VAL A 86 4.03 -13.12 -1.86
C VAL A 86 3.41 -14.25 -2.65
N GLU A 87 4.20 -14.87 -3.54
CA GLU A 87 3.72 -15.96 -4.39
C GLU A 87 3.11 -17.10 -3.53
N GLY A 88 1.91 -17.57 -3.91
CA GLY A 88 1.13 -18.54 -3.12
C GLY A 88 0.34 -17.93 -1.95
N PHE A 89 0.60 -16.68 -1.58
CA PHE A 89 -0.06 -15.99 -0.47
C PHE A 89 -0.81 -14.72 -0.90
N MET A 90 -0.57 -14.16 -2.08
CA MET A 90 -1.10 -12.86 -2.51
C MET A 90 -0.63 -11.76 -1.52
N ASP A 91 -1.48 -10.77 -1.20
CA ASP A 91 -1.19 -9.66 -0.28
C ASP A 91 -1.37 -10.01 1.21
N ARG A 92 -1.36 -11.30 1.56
CA ARG A 92 -1.62 -11.78 2.93
C ARG A 92 -0.44 -11.61 3.89
N TRP A 93 0.73 -11.20 3.41
CA TRP A 93 1.86 -10.86 4.26
C TRP A 93 1.97 -9.36 4.42
N ALA A 94 2.09 -8.91 5.67
CA ALA A 94 2.37 -7.52 6.00
C ALA A 94 3.61 -7.40 6.89
N MET A 95 4.19 -6.19 6.88
CA MET A 95 5.24 -5.77 7.79
C MET A 95 4.94 -4.36 8.32
N PRO A 96 5.47 -3.97 9.49
CA PRO A 96 5.43 -2.58 9.93
C PRO A 96 5.96 -1.65 8.84
N ILE A 97 5.43 -0.44 8.76
CA ILE A 97 5.88 0.50 7.74
C ILE A 97 7.39 0.80 7.91
N PRO A 98 8.20 0.71 6.83
CA PRO A 98 9.62 1.05 6.91
C PRO A 98 9.79 2.57 7.04
N SER A 99 10.18 3.03 8.23
CA SER A 99 10.26 4.46 8.57
C SER A 99 11.25 5.28 7.73
N ASP A 100 12.26 4.62 7.15
CA ASP A 100 13.22 5.23 6.22
C ASP A 100 12.60 5.51 4.84
N ARG A 101 11.52 4.81 4.48
CA ARG A 101 10.79 4.99 3.22
C ARG A 101 9.56 5.87 3.36
N PHE A 102 8.95 5.89 4.55
CA PHE A 102 7.73 6.65 4.84
C PHE A 102 7.93 7.56 6.06
N PRO A 103 8.74 8.62 5.95
CA PRO A 103 9.06 9.49 7.07
C PRO A 103 7.89 10.38 7.54
N ASN A 104 6.86 10.59 6.70
CA ASN A 104 5.82 11.61 6.94
C ASN A 104 4.39 11.03 7.04
N ILE A 105 4.20 9.90 7.72
CA ILE A 105 2.92 9.16 7.76
C ILE A 105 1.67 9.96 8.18
N ARG A 106 1.83 11.09 8.87
CA ARG A 106 0.71 11.96 9.31
C ARG A 106 0.22 12.91 8.22
N ASP A 107 1.00 13.12 7.16
CA ASP A 107 0.63 13.93 6.00
C ASP A 107 0.32 12.98 4.84
N LEU A 108 -0.98 12.68 4.64
CA LEU A 108 -1.43 11.74 3.61
C LEU A 108 -0.95 12.09 2.20
N TYR A 109 -0.74 13.37 1.90
CA TYR A 109 -0.19 13.75 0.60
C TYR A 109 1.30 13.38 0.49
N LYS A 110 2.08 13.61 1.55
CA LYS A 110 3.49 13.19 1.59
C LYS A 110 3.63 11.67 1.63
N THR A 111 2.75 10.98 2.35
CA THR A 111 2.67 9.51 2.33
C THR A 111 2.37 8.98 0.94
N LEU A 112 1.51 9.65 0.15
CA LEU A 112 1.28 9.27 -1.25
C LEU A 112 2.54 9.46 -2.11
N GLU A 113 3.28 10.57 -1.95
CA GLU A 113 4.56 10.77 -2.63
C GLU A 113 5.58 9.68 -2.26
N ASP A 114 5.66 9.31 -0.98
CA ASP A 114 6.49 8.21 -0.49
C ASP A 114 6.05 6.87 -1.11
N PHE A 115 4.74 6.63 -1.22
CA PHE A 115 4.17 5.41 -1.81
C PHE A 115 4.48 5.32 -3.31
N PHE A 116 4.35 6.41 -4.07
CA PHE A 116 4.75 6.44 -5.48
C PHE A 116 6.22 6.09 -5.66
N ARG A 117 7.11 6.62 -4.80
CA ARG A 117 8.53 6.24 -4.81
C ARG A 117 8.74 4.77 -4.49
N TYR A 118 8.01 4.23 -3.51
CA TYR A 118 8.08 2.82 -3.13
C TYR A 118 7.66 1.89 -4.28
N CYS A 119 6.63 2.26 -5.03
CA CYS A 119 6.17 1.55 -6.24
C CYS A 119 7.03 1.81 -7.48
N ASN A 120 8.16 2.53 -7.37
CA ASN A 120 9.03 2.90 -8.49
C ASN A 120 8.34 3.70 -9.60
N ILE A 121 7.34 4.52 -9.26
CA ILE A 121 6.71 5.43 -10.22
C ILE A 121 7.66 6.59 -10.49
N ILE A 122 8.18 6.65 -11.72
CA ILE A 122 9.16 7.67 -12.13
C ILE A 122 8.51 8.99 -12.57
N GLU A 123 7.29 8.94 -13.08
CA GLU A 123 6.51 10.09 -13.53
C GLU A 123 5.15 10.10 -12.81
N PRO A 124 5.10 10.58 -11.55
CA PRO A 124 3.86 10.57 -10.79
C PRO A 124 2.84 11.57 -11.39
N PRO A 125 1.54 11.21 -11.39
CA PRO A 125 0.48 12.09 -11.86
C PRO A 125 0.37 13.33 -10.96
N ILE A 126 -0.13 14.43 -11.52
CA ILE A 126 -0.45 15.63 -10.73
C ILE A 126 -1.72 15.37 -9.93
N ILE A 127 -1.58 15.15 -8.62
CA ILE A 127 -2.68 14.99 -7.68
C ILE A 127 -2.90 16.29 -6.91
N GLN A 128 -4.14 16.78 -6.93
CA GLN A 128 -4.50 17.96 -6.15
C GLN A 128 -4.52 17.62 -4.66
N ARG A 129 -3.70 18.32 -3.87
CA ARG A 129 -3.54 18.06 -2.42
C ARG A 129 -4.87 17.99 -1.68
N ARG A 130 -5.85 18.83 -2.04
CA ARG A 130 -7.21 18.86 -1.46
C ARG A 130 -7.98 17.54 -1.51
N LEU A 131 -7.57 16.58 -2.35
CA LEU A 131 -8.16 15.25 -2.39
C LEU A 131 -7.80 14.43 -1.13
N LEU A 132 -6.72 14.80 -0.44
CA LEU A 132 -6.15 14.09 0.72
C LEU A 132 -6.16 14.87 2.02
N ILE A 133 -6.61 16.13 2.01
CA ILE A 133 -6.82 16.97 3.21
C ILE A 133 -8.31 17.02 3.53
#